data_AF-A0A1R1FHR0-F1
#
_entry.id   AF-A0A1R1FHR0-F1
#
_cell.length_a   1.000
_cell.length_b   1.000
_cell.length_c   1.000
_cell.angle_alpha   90.00
_cell.angle_beta   90.00
_cell.angle_gamma   90.00
#
_symmetry.space_group_name_H-M   'P 1'
#
loop_
_entity.id
_entity.type
_entity.pdbx_description
1 polymer ?
#
loop_
_entity_poly.entity_id
_entity_poly.type
_entity_poly.pdbx_seq_one_letter_code
_entity_poly.pdbx_strand_id
1 'polypeptide(L)'
;MRVQFKDKSEMQIDISIDKKYTVFEIESTVSGETYYRIENDANRILPYDATLFNVVSDKLNNDWTVLNKPNQSSTRLPEEIAYLTFWEDFYNDEPKALRAFKQVKSRVYLEELEASEITNILESDNQDEIHFVLNALIKAKCGTYTKQVIRFAKTKLGDDLYSEDDILWTAFKYLSLFQEEDINDFFVYYLTNIELGNDDLTEIASNYFAS
;
A
#
# COMPACT_ATOMS: atom_id res chain seq x y z
N MET A 1 -6.21 6.35 10.08
CA MET A 1 -5.95 6.07 11.50
C MET A 1 -4.99 4.91 11.62
N ARG A 2 -4.09 4.95 12.62
CA ARG A 2 -3.14 3.86 12.94
C ARG A 2 -3.23 3.48 14.40
N VAL A 3 -3.05 2.20 14.67
CA VAL A 3 -3.15 1.62 16.00
C VAL A 3 -2.01 0.65 16.27
N GLN A 4 -1.63 0.47 17.53
CA GLN A 4 -0.58 -0.45 17.96
C GLN A 4 -1.11 -1.33 19.07
N PHE A 5 -0.81 -2.62 19.03
CA PHE A 5 -1.31 -3.59 20.02
C PHE A 5 -0.75 -3.29 21.43
N LYS A 6 -1.59 -3.39 22.47
CA LYS A 6 -1.24 -2.97 23.84
C LYS A 6 -0.33 -3.95 24.58
N ASP A 7 -0.73 -5.21 24.76
CA ASP A 7 0.09 -6.31 25.32
C ASP A 7 -0.72 -7.63 25.41
N LYS A 8 -0.04 -8.74 25.66
CA LYS A 8 -0.53 -10.13 25.81
C LYS A 8 -1.61 -10.29 26.89
N SER A 9 -2.88 -10.30 26.50
CA SER A 9 -3.85 -11.16 27.17
C SER A 9 -4.68 -11.91 26.14
N GLU A 10 -4.45 -13.22 26.12
CA GLU A 10 -5.12 -14.24 25.32
C GLU A 10 -4.81 -14.25 23.81
N MET A 11 -4.86 -15.46 23.25
CA MET A 11 -4.36 -15.85 21.92
C MET A 11 -5.09 -15.13 20.77
N GLN A 12 -4.78 -13.87 20.50
CA GLN A 12 -5.02 -13.33 19.18
C GLN A 12 -3.85 -13.68 18.27
N ILE A 13 -4.10 -14.70 17.45
CA ILE A 13 -3.21 -15.19 16.42
C ILE A 13 -3.11 -14.07 15.36
N ASP A 14 -1.88 -13.73 14.97
CA ASP A 14 -1.51 -12.78 13.90
C ASP A 14 -1.58 -11.27 14.20
N ILE A 15 -1.36 -10.86 15.45
CA ILE A 15 -1.06 -9.45 15.77
C ILE A 15 0.21 -9.37 16.63
N SER A 16 1.15 -8.54 16.18
CA SER A 16 2.47 -8.28 16.77
C SER A 16 2.46 -6.96 17.53
N ILE A 17 3.12 -6.95 18.70
CA ILE A 17 3.17 -5.80 19.62
C ILE A 17 3.99 -4.62 19.07
N ASP A 18 4.98 -4.94 18.26
CA ASP A 18 5.98 -4.06 17.66
C ASP A 18 5.54 -3.47 16.32
N LYS A 19 4.34 -3.83 15.83
CA LYS A 19 3.79 -3.31 14.59
C LYS A 19 2.70 -2.26 14.81
N LYS A 20 2.70 -1.28 13.89
CA LYS A 20 1.62 -0.30 13.73
C LYS A 20 0.70 -0.77 12.61
N TYR A 21 -0.59 -0.86 12.89
CA TYR A 21 -1.62 -1.33 11.98
C TYR A 21 -2.42 -0.17 11.43
N THR A 22 -2.71 -0.22 10.14
CA THR A 22 -3.61 0.72 9.46
C THR A 22 -5.06 0.29 9.65
N VAL A 23 -5.91 1.20 10.12
CA VAL A 23 -7.35 0.98 10.29
C VAL A 23 -8.10 1.36 9.02
N PHE A 24 -8.93 0.46 8.53
CA PHE A 24 -9.79 0.65 7.34
C PHE A 24 -11.27 0.85 7.68
N GLU A 25 -11.70 0.42 8.85
CA GLU A 25 -13.08 0.57 9.36
C GLU A 25 -13.06 0.74 10.88
N ILE A 26 -13.92 1.62 11.39
CA ILE A 26 -14.25 1.73 12.81
C ILE A 26 -15.74 1.42 12.96
N GLU A 27 -16.06 0.24 13.47
CA GLU A 27 -17.45 -0.17 13.74
C GLU A 27 -17.81 0.10 15.19
N SER A 28 -18.97 0.74 15.42
CA SER A 28 -19.55 1.00 16.73
C SER A 28 -20.88 0.26 16.85
N THR A 29 -20.99 -0.66 17.81
CA THR A 29 -22.20 -1.43 18.05
C THR A 29 -23.20 -0.68 18.94
N VAL A 30 -24.44 -1.16 18.99
CA VAL A 30 -25.49 -0.63 19.87
C VAL A 30 -25.11 -0.75 21.36
N SER A 31 -24.35 -1.79 21.73
CA SER A 31 -23.85 -2.00 23.09
C SER A 31 -22.72 -1.04 23.48
N GLY A 32 -22.22 -0.23 22.54
CA GLY A 32 -21.10 0.69 22.74
C GLY A 32 -19.73 0.07 22.54
N GLU A 33 -19.66 -1.17 22.07
CA GLU A 33 -18.39 -1.81 21.70
C GLU A 33 -17.87 -1.19 20.39
N THR A 34 -16.55 -1.11 20.26
CA THR A 34 -15.89 -0.55 19.07
C THR A 34 -14.90 -1.57 18.52
N TYR A 35 -14.93 -1.76 17.21
CA TYR A 35 -14.05 -2.68 16.50
C TYR A 35 -13.26 -1.94 15.42
N TYR A 36 -11.95 -2.22 15.33
CA TYR A 36 -11.10 -1.75 14.26
C TYR A 36 -10.90 -2.86 13.25
N ARG A 37 -11.21 -2.61 11.98
CA ARG A 37 -10.82 -3.53 10.90
C ARG A 37 -9.45 -3.15 10.38
N ILE A 38 -8.51 -4.08 10.51
CA ILE A 38 -7.11 -3.92 10.14
C ILE A 38 -6.67 -5.09 9.26
N GLU A 39 -5.56 -4.90 8.55
CA GLU A 39 -4.79 -6.01 7.97
C GLU A 39 -3.85 -6.58 9.02
N ASN A 40 -4.01 -7.85 9.36
CA ASN A 40 -3.21 -8.52 10.38
C ASN A 40 -1.90 -9.10 9.82
N ASP A 41 -1.09 -9.75 10.65
CA ASP A 41 0.22 -10.30 10.26
C ASP A 41 0.14 -11.45 9.26
N ALA A 42 -1.04 -12.05 9.10
CA ALA A 42 -1.33 -13.07 8.10
C ALA A 42 -1.94 -12.48 6.81
N ASN A 43 -1.84 -11.16 6.62
CA ASN A 43 -2.41 -10.42 5.49
C ASN A 43 -3.94 -10.58 5.36
N ARG A 44 -4.64 -10.78 6.48
CA ARG A 44 -6.11 -10.89 6.53
C ARG A 44 -6.72 -9.60 7.03
N ILE A 45 -7.73 -9.12 6.33
CA ILE A 45 -8.52 -7.95 6.75
C ILE A 45 -9.62 -8.41 7.69
N LEU A 46 -9.50 -8.18 9.00
CA LEU A 46 -10.43 -8.68 10.02
C LEU A 46 -10.74 -7.63 11.08
N PRO A 47 -11.93 -7.68 11.71
CA PRO A 47 -12.28 -6.79 12.80
C PRO A 47 -11.68 -7.29 14.11
N TYR A 48 -11.11 -6.37 14.89
CA TYR A 48 -10.53 -6.62 16.20
C TYR A 48 -11.10 -5.62 17.22
N ASP A 49 -11.25 -6.05 18.47
CA ASP A 49 -11.71 -5.19 19.55
C ASP A 49 -10.76 -3.98 19.71
N ALA A 50 -11.31 -2.77 19.63
CA ALA A 50 -10.56 -1.52 19.73
C ALA A 50 -9.83 -1.37 21.07
N THR A 51 -10.34 -1.99 22.14
CA THR A 51 -9.73 -1.95 23.47
C THR A 51 -8.34 -2.57 23.51
N LEU A 52 -8.02 -3.44 22.55
CA LEU A 52 -6.73 -4.12 22.42
C LEU A 52 -5.60 -3.22 21.91
N PHE A 53 -5.92 -2.02 21.41
CA PHE A 53 -4.93 -1.16 20.77
C PHE A 53 -4.80 0.21 21.41
N ASN A 54 -3.58 0.74 21.37
CA ASN A 54 -3.29 2.16 21.53
C ASN A 54 -3.43 2.85 20.17
N VAL A 55 -4.10 4.00 20.14
CA VAL A 55 -4.14 4.84 18.94
C VAL A 55 -2.80 5.57 18.81
N VAL A 56 -2.09 5.34 17.71
CA VAL A 56 -0.79 5.99 17.43
C VAL A 56 -0.93 7.11 16.39
N SER A 57 -2.00 7.09 15.59
CA SER A 57 -2.43 8.18 14.70
C SER A 57 -3.95 8.18 14.62
N ASP A 58 -4.59 9.29 14.94
CA ASP A 58 -6.04 9.48 14.89
C ASP A 58 -6.51 10.16 13.59
N LYS A 59 -5.61 10.31 12.61
CA LYS A 59 -5.91 10.91 11.31
C LYS A 59 -7.05 10.15 10.62
N LEU A 60 -8.08 10.88 10.21
CA LEU A 60 -9.18 10.41 9.37
C LEU A 60 -9.38 11.47 8.31
N ASN A 61 -9.11 11.12 7.05
CA ASN A 61 -9.20 12.08 5.95
C ASN A 61 -10.67 12.48 5.67
N ASN A 62 -10.87 13.47 4.79
CA ASN A 62 -12.20 14.00 4.48
C ASN A 62 -13.12 12.99 3.78
N ASP A 63 -12.57 11.92 3.22
CA ASP A 63 -13.32 10.90 2.47
C ASP A 63 -13.88 9.81 3.41
N TRP A 64 -13.66 9.90 4.73
CA TRP A 64 -14.30 9.00 5.69
C TRP A 64 -15.74 9.44 5.93
N THR A 65 -16.68 8.54 5.70
CA THR A 65 -18.10 8.74 5.94
C THR A 65 -18.62 7.79 7.01
N VAL A 66 -19.83 8.06 7.50
CA VAL A 66 -20.54 7.19 8.45
C VAL A 66 -21.65 6.46 7.71
N LEU A 67 -21.59 5.14 7.72
CA LEU A 67 -22.65 4.27 7.23
C LEU A 67 -23.44 3.73 8.44
N ASN A 68 -24.72 4.09 8.51
CA ASN A 68 -25.63 3.54 9.51
C ASN A 68 -26.13 2.17 9.03
N LYS A 69 -25.97 1.13 9.86
CA LYS A 69 -26.40 -0.23 9.56
C LYS A 69 -27.83 -0.50 10.08
N PRO A 70 -28.58 -1.43 9.47
CA PRO A 70 -29.97 -1.72 9.86
C PRO A 70 -30.17 -2.16 11.32
N ASN A 71 -29.14 -2.73 11.94
CA ASN A 71 -29.12 -3.20 13.33
C ASN A 71 -28.83 -2.08 14.35
N GLN A 72 -28.96 -0.81 13.97
CA GLN A 72 -28.61 0.37 14.78
C GLN A 72 -27.11 0.48 15.12
N SER A 73 -26.24 -0.37 14.56
CA SER A 73 -24.80 -0.11 14.60
C SER A 73 -24.43 0.91 13.51
N SER A 74 -23.28 1.53 13.67
CA SER A 74 -22.72 2.42 12.64
C SER A 74 -21.28 2.06 12.39
N THR A 75 -20.81 2.39 11.19
CA THR A 75 -19.42 2.21 10.84
C THR A 75 -18.88 3.46 10.18
N ARG A 76 -17.66 3.83 10.54
CA ARG A 76 -16.91 4.91 9.92
C ARG A 76 -15.82 4.30 9.06
N LEU A 77 -15.85 4.61 7.77
CA LEU A 77 -14.96 4.04 6.75
C LEU A 77 -14.87 4.96 5.54
N PRO A 78 -13.84 4.81 4.68
CA PRO A 78 -13.74 5.55 3.43
C PRO A 78 -14.96 5.37 2.51
N GLU A 79 -15.39 6.46 1.86
CA GLU A 79 -16.61 6.55 1.05
C GLU A 79 -16.71 5.45 -0.01
N GLU A 80 -15.61 5.10 -0.67
CA GLU A 80 -15.60 4.11 -1.76
C GLU A 80 -15.96 2.69 -1.31
N ILE A 81 -15.84 2.42 -0.01
CA ILE A 81 -16.16 1.12 0.60
C ILE A 81 -17.34 1.22 1.57
N ALA A 82 -18.01 2.38 1.63
CA ALA A 82 -19.10 2.66 2.54
C ALA A 82 -20.46 2.18 2.01
N TYR A 83 -20.61 0.89 1.78
CA TYR A 83 -21.90 0.28 1.45
C TYR A 83 -22.12 -1.06 2.19
N LEU A 84 -23.39 -1.42 2.41
CA LEU A 84 -23.78 -2.43 3.39
C LEU A 84 -23.13 -3.81 3.18
N THR A 85 -23.01 -4.26 1.93
CA THR A 85 -22.47 -5.59 1.59
C THR A 85 -20.98 -5.56 1.27
N PHE A 86 -20.27 -4.44 1.48
CA PHE A 86 -18.89 -4.30 1.01
C PHE A 86 -17.95 -5.41 1.51
N TRP A 87 -17.98 -5.71 2.82
CA TRP A 87 -17.11 -6.75 3.36
C TRP A 87 -17.51 -8.15 2.89
N GLU A 88 -18.79 -8.41 2.69
CA GLU A 88 -19.27 -9.69 2.12
C GLU A 88 -18.76 -9.84 0.69
N ASP A 89 -18.95 -8.82 -0.15
CA ASP A 89 -18.43 -8.78 -1.52
C ASP A 89 -16.90 -8.94 -1.53
N PHE A 90 -16.19 -8.26 -0.63
CA PHE A 90 -14.73 -8.35 -0.51
C PHE A 90 -14.27 -9.76 -0.16
N TYR A 91 -14.91 -10.42 0.81
CA TYR A 91 -14.57 -11.80 1.19
C TYR A 91 -15.01 -12.86 0.18
N ASN A 92 -15.95 -12.52 -0.71
CA ASN A 92 -16.36 -13.34 -1.84
C ASN A 92 -15.55 -13.07 -3.11
N ASP A 93 -14.42 -12.35 -3.00
CA ASP A 93 -13.53 -12.00 -4.11
C ASP A 93 -14.22 -11.21 -5.24
N GLU A 94 -15.26 -10.44 -4.93
CA GLU A 94 -15.97 -9.65 -5.93
C GLU A 94 -15.05 -8.59 -6.55
N PRO A 95 -14.83 -8.58 -7.88
CA PRO A 95 -13.80 -7.74 -8.50
C PRO A 95 -13.95 -6.24 -8.23
N LYS A 96 -15.19 -5.77 -8.06
CA LYS A 96 -15.48 -4.36 -7.74
C LYS A 96 -15.03 -4.02 -6.30
N ALA A 97 -15.32 -4.90 -5.34
CA ALA A 97 -14.96 -4.69 -3.94
C ALA A 97 -13.43 -4.78 -3.75
N LEU A 98 -12.77 -5.76 -4.36
CA LEU A 98 -11.31 -5.88 -4.35
C LEU A 98 -10.62 -4.64 -4.94
N ARG A 99 -11.13 -4.11 -6.05
CA ARG A 99 -10.61 -2.89 -6.68
C ARG A 99 -10.81 -1.67 -5.79
N ALA A 100 -12.00 -1.51 -5.21
CA ALA A 100 -12.29 -0.40 -4.30
C ALA A 100 -11.39 -0.47 -3.05
N PHE A 101 -11.24 -1.66 -2.46
CA PHE A 101 -10.35 -1.87 -1.31
C PHE A 101 -8.91 -1.54 -1.66
N LYS A 102 -8.37 -2.03 -2.78
CA LYS A 102 -7.00 -1.72 -3.22
C LYS A 102 -6.79 -0.21 -3.36
N GLN A 103 -7.77 0.52 -3.91
CA GLN A 103 -7.70 1.97 -4.04
C GLN A 103 -7.67 2.68 -2.69
N VAL A 104 -8.55 2.27 -1.76
CA VAL A 104 -8.59 2.79 -0.39
C VAL A 104 -7.28 2.48 0.33
N LYS A 105 -6.83 1.22 0.31
CA LYS A 105 -5.59 0.77 0.94
C LYS A 105 -4.41 1.62 0.47
N SER A 106 -4.23 1.84 -0.83
CA SER A 106 -3.11 2.63 -1.34
C SER A 106 -3.13 4.08 -0.85
N ARG A 107 -4.32 4.70 -0.79
CA ARG A 107 -4.45 6.07 -0.28
C ARG A 107 -4.14 6.14 1.21
N VAL A 108 -4.76 5.29 2.02
CA VAL A 108 -4.57 5.29 3.48
C VAL A 108 -3.10 4.98 3.83
N TYR A 109 -2.45 4.08 3.08
CA TYR A 109 -1.02 3.81 3.24
C TYR A 109 -0.17 5.08 3.09
N LEU A 110 -0.37 5.87 2.03
CA LEU A 110 0.42 7.07 1.80
C LEU A 110 0.12 8.21 2.80
N GLU A 111 -1.08 8.22 3.39
CA GLU A 111 -1.46 9.21 4.41
C GLU A 111 -0.91 8.88 5.80
N GLU A 112 -0.81 7.60 6.12
CA GLU A 112 -0.48 7.12 7.46
C GLU A 112 0.98 6.70 7.62
N LEU A 113 1.62 6.17 6.58
CA LEU A 113 3.01 5.74 6.68
C LEU A 113 3.94 6.94 6.79
N GLU A 114 4.89 6.82 7.70
CA GLU A 114 6.03 7.73 7.79
C GLU A 114 6.96 7.53 6.60
N ALA A 115 7.69 8.57 6.20
CA ALA A 115 8.63 8.47 5.07
C ALA A 115 9.72 7.40 5.28
N SER A 116 10.12 7.18 6.53
CA SER A 116 11.02 6.10 6.95
C SER A 116 10.40 4.72 6.73
N GLU A 117 9.10 4.55 7.00
CA GLU A 117 8.40 3.29 6.77
C GLU A 117 8.29 2.97 5.27
N ILE A 118 7.98 3.98 4.44
CA ILE A 118 7.97 3.81 2.98
C ILE A 118 9.37 3.44 2.47
N THR A 119 10.41 4.10 2.98
CA THR A 119 11.80 3.77 2.65
C THR A 119 12.15 2.33 3.04
N ASN A 120 11.79 1.90 4.25
CA ASN A 120 12.04 0.55 4.71
C ASN A 120 11.34 -0.51 3.85
N ILE A 121 10.12 -0.24 3.37
CA ILE A 121 9.42 -1.15 2.45
C ILE A 121 10.18 -1.27 1.14
N LEU A 122 10.58 -0.15 0.53
CA LEU A 122 11.31 -0.13 -0.75
C LEU A 122 12.69 -0.79 -0.67
N GLU A 123 13.26 -0.89 0.52
CA GLU A 123 14.54 -1.55 0.80
C GLU A 123 14.40 -2.97 1.35
N SER A 124 13.17 -3.48 1.51
CA SER A 124 12.91 -4.83 2.01
C SER A 124 13.01 -5.89 0.91
N ASP A 125 12.90 -7.16 1.30
CA ASP A 125 12.78 -8.28 0.35
C ASP A 125 11.31 -8.59 -0.02
N ASN A 126 10.35 -7.86 0.54
CA ASN A 126 8.92 -8.11 0.35
C ASN A 126 8.41 -7.55 -0.99
N GLN A 127 8.58 -8.34 -2.03
CA GLN A 127 8.22 -8.01 -3.41
C GLN A 127 6.77 -7.50 -3.57
N ASP A 128 5.79 -8.17 -2.95
CA ASP A 128 4.38 -7.78 -3.04
C ASP A 128 4.12 -6.40 -2.43
N GLU A 129 4.76 -6.11 -1.30
CA GLU A 129 4.62 -4.83 -0.60
C GLU A 129 5.34 -3.69 -1.33
N ILE A 130 6.52 -3.97 -1.90
CA ILE A 130 7.23 -3.03 -2.79
C ILE A 130 6.35 -2.70 -3.99
N HIS A 131 5.81 -3.71 -4.67
CA HIS A 131 4.96 -3.52 -5.84
C HIS A 131 3.70 -2.70 -5.48
N PHE A 132 3.11 -2.98 -4.32
CA PHE A 132 1.97 -2.22 -3.82
C PHE A 132 2.32 -0.74 -3.57
N VAL A 133 3.44 -0.47 -2.88
CA VAL A 133 3.91 0.89 -2.59
C VAL A 133 4.26 1.65 -3.88
N LEU A 134 4.97 1.03 -4.82
CA LEU A 134 5.28 1.65 -6.11
C LEU A 134 4.00 2.08 -6.86
N ASN A 135 3.00 1.20 -6.92
CA ASN A 135 1.72 1.53 -7.54
C ASN A 135 1.00 2.67 -6.80
N ALA A 136 1.06 2.72 -5.47
CA ALA A 136 0.51 3.82 -4.69
C ALA A 136 1.22 5.14 -5.03
N LEU A 137 2.56 5.14 -5.06
CA LEU A 137 3.38 6.31 -5.40
C LEU A 137 3.12 6.81 -6.84
N ILE A 138 2.99 5.90 -7.81
CA ILE A 138 2.58 6.19 -9.20
C ILE A 138 1.24 6.92 -9.22
N LYS A 139 0.24 6.35 -8.54
CA LYS A 139 -1.12 6.91 -8.52
C LYS A 139 -1.13 8.32 -7.91
N ALA A 140 -0.35 8.53 -6.85
CA ALA A 140 -0.21 9.81 -6.17
C ALA A 140 0.75 10.78 -6.89
N LYS A 141 1.46 10.34 -7.93
CA LYS A 141 2.54 11.09 -8.59
C LYS A 141 3.57 11.65 -7.58
N CYS A 142 3.96 10.84 -6.60
CA CYS A 142 4.86 11.24 -5.53
C CYS A 142 6.33 10.94 -5.90
N GLY A 143 7.10 11.96 -6.27
CA GLY A 143 8.52 11.85 -6.68
C GLY A 143 9.53 11.78 -5.52
N THR A 144 9.08 11.76 -4.27
CA THR A 144 9.97 11.84 -3.09
C THR A 144 10.96 10.68 -2.96
N TYR A 145 10.68 9.54 -3.59
CA TYR A 145 11.42 8.28 -3.41
C TYR A 145 12.19 7.84 -4.65
N THR A 146 12.44 8.73 -5.62
CA THR A 146 13.13 8.41 -6.90
C THR A 146 14.49 7.76 -6.66
N LYS A 147 15.27 8.25 -5.71
CA LYS A 147 16.59 7.68 -5.37
C LYS A 147 16.51 6.25 -4.85
N GLN A 148 15.56 5.95 -3.96
CA GLN A 148 15.33 4.61 -3.43
C GLN A 148 14.91 3.67 -4.56
N VAL A 149 14.01 4.12 -5.44
CA VAL A 149 13.54 3.30 -6.57
C VAL A 149 14.64 3.07 -7.61
N ILE A 150 15.52 4.04 -7.87
CA ILE A 150 16.72 3.84 -8.72
C ILE A 150 17.62 2.76 -8.11
N ARG A 151 17.89 2.81 -6.80
CA ARG A 151 18.73 1.80 -6.13
C ARG A 151 18.11 0.41 -6.20
N PHE A 152 16.80 0.32 -5.97
CA PHE A 152 16.04 -0.92 -6.13
C PHE A 152 16.16 -1.48 -7.56
N ALA A 153 15.89 -0.65 -8.57
CA ALA A 153 15.94 -1.06 -9.97
C ALA A 153 17.36 -1.51 -10.40
N LYS A 154 18.41 -0.80 -9.96
CA LYS A 154 19.81 -1.20 -10.20
C LYS A 154 20.14 -2.56 -9.59
N THR A 155 19.64 -2.84 -8.39
CA THR A 155 19.87 -4.12 -7.72
C THR A 155 19.20 -5.25 -8.52
N LYS A 156 17.93 -5.07 -8.88
CA LYS A 156 17.16 -6.05 -9.66
C LYS A 156 17.75 -6.33 -11.05
N LEU A 157 18.25 -5.30 -11.73
CA LEU A 157 18.95 -5.47 -13.02
C LEU A 157 20.26 -6.27 -12.89
N GLY A 158 20.90 -6.27 -11.71
CA GLY A 158 22.16 -6.97 -11.48
C GLY A 158 22.01 -8.45 -11.10
N ASP A 159 20.81 -8.91 -10.77
CA ASP A 159 20.58 -10.24 -10.18
C ASP A 159 20.39 -11.37 -11.23
N ASP A 160 20.68 -11.14 -12.52
CA ASP A 160 20.59 -12.08 -13.67
C ASP A 160 19.23 -12.82 -13.86
N LEU A 161 18.24 -12.51 -13.03
CA LEU A 161 16.90 -13.11 -13.03
C LEU A 161 15.94 -12.23 -13.83
N TYR A 162 16.14 -12.19 -15.16
CA TYR A 162 15.19 -11.62 -16.12
C TYR A 162 13.97 -12.53 -16.32
N SER A 163 13.33 -12.94 -15.23
CA SER A 163 11.90 -13.25 -15.32
C SER A 163 11.16 -11.94 -15.58
N GLU A 164 10.01 -12.02 -16.24
CA GLU A 164 9.03 -10.93 -16.36
C GLU A 164 8.64 -10.41 -14.96
N ASP A 165 9.52 -9.63 -14.32
CA ASP A 165 9.34 -9.10 -12.98
C ASP A 165 8.50 -7.83 -13.12
N ASP A 166 7.18 -8.01 -12.98
CA ASP A 166 6.18 -6.94 -12.95
C ASP A 166 6.60 -5.76 -12.05
N ILE A 167 7.45 -6.00 -11.04
CA ILE A 167 7.91 -5.00 -10.08
C ILE A 167 8.99 -4.11 -10.69
N LEU A 168 9.94 -4.68 -11.45
CA LEU A 168 10.96 -3.89 -12.15
C LEU A 168 10.32 -3.01 -13.21
N TRP A 169 9.35 -3.55 -13.95
CA TRP A 169 8.53 -2.77 -14.88
C TRP A 169 7.81 -1.63 -14.16
N THR A 170 7.21 -1.91 -13.00
CA THR A 170 6.52 -0.88 -12.20
C THR A 170 7.50 0.19 -11.69
N ALA A 171 8.71 -0.19 -11.31
CA ALA A 171 9.76 0.75 -10.90
C ALA A 171 10.17 1.67 -12.06
N PHE A 172 10.38 1.14 -13.26
CA PHE A 172 10.67 1.95 -14.45
C PHE A 172 9.53 2.92 -14.77
N LYS A 173 8.29 2.43 -14.73
CA LYS A 173 7.10 3.25 -14.94
C LYS A 173 6.95 4.35 -13.89
N TYR A 174 7.32 4.08 -12.64
CA TYR A 174 7.35 5.11 -11.60
C TYR A 174 8.37 6.20 -11.91
N LEU A 175 9.61 5.80 -12.23
CA LEU A 175 10.69 6.74 -12.53
C LEU A 175 10.38 7.59 -13.76
N SER A 176 9.75 7.01 -14.79
CA SER A 176 9.41 7.75 -16.02
C SER A 176 8.40 8.87 -15.83
N LEU A 177 7.78 9.01 -14.64
CA LEU A 177 6.86 10.10 -14.33
C LEU A 177 7.56 11.42 -13.96
N PHE A 178 8.87 11.39 -13.67
CA PHE A 178 9.59 12.52 -13.08
C PHE A 178 10.80 12.87 -13.93
N GLN A 179 10.89 14.12 -14.37
CA GLN A 179 12.02 14.63 -15.15
C GLN A 179 13.12 15.10 -14.17
N GLU A 180 14.02 14.20 -13.80
CA GLU A 180 15.11 14.44 -12.83
C GLU A 180 16.47 13.97 -13.38
N GLU A 181 17.55 14.66 -13.02
CA GLU A 181 18.92 14.35 -13.50
C GLU A 181 19.37 12.93 -13.13
N ASP A 182 19.12 12.51 -11.88
CA ASP A 182 19.46 11.16 -11.41
C ASP A 182 18.71 10.07 -12.21
N ILE A 183 17.50 10.37 -12.70
CA ILE A 183 16.67 9.46 -13.53
C ILE A 183 17.21 9.43 -14.97
N ASN A 184 17.58 10.59 -15.52
CA ASN A 184 18.24 10.68 -16.83
C ASN A 184 19.49 9.79 -16.86
N ASP A 185 20.35 9.96 -15.86
CA ASP A 185 21.61 9.20 -15.77
C ASP A 185 21.34 7.70 -15.65
N PHE A 186 20.33 7.31 -14.86
CA PHE A 186 19.91 5.92 -14.74
C PHE A 186 19.41 5.33 -16.06
N PHE A 187 18.53 6.02 -16.79
CA PHE A 187 18.00 5.50 -18.05
C PHE A 187 19.03 5.52 -19.18
N VAL A 188 19.92 6.50 -19.24
CA VAL A 188 21.08 6.47 -20.17
C VAL A 188 21.98 5.28 -19.86
N TYR A 189 22.28 5.05 -18.58
CA TYR A 189 23.04 3.86 -18.18
C TYR A 189 22.35 2.57 -18.60
N TYR A 190 21.05 2.43 -18.34
CA TYR A 190 20.27 1.26 -18.76
C TYR A 190 20.31 1.05 -20.29
N LEU A 191 20.02 2.08 -21.08
CA LEU A 191 19.99 2.00 -22.56
C LEU A 191 21.37 1.77 -23.19
N THR A 192 22.45 2.15 -22.51
CA THR A 192 23.82 1.88 -22.99
C THR A 192 24.31 0.47 -22.65
N ASN A 193 23.62 -0.22 -21.73
CA ASN A 193 23.94 -1.57 -21.27
C ASN A 193 22.79 -2.54 -21.58
N ILE A 194 22.28 -2.52 -22.83
CA ILE A 194 21.11 -3.29 -23.30
C ILE A 194 21.21 -4.82 -23.11
N GLU A 195 22.41 -5.36 -22.85
CA GLU A 195 22.56 -6.75 -22.40
C GLU A 195 21.78 -7.03 -21.09
N LEU A 196 21.31 -5.98 -20.40
CA LEU A 196 20.52 -5.99 -19.18
C LEU A 196 19.01 -5.72 -19.37
N GLY A 197 18.47 -5.70 -20.60
CA GLY A 197 17.11 -5.20 -20.86
C GLY A 197 16.11 -6.20 -21.43
N ASN A 198 14.82 -5.98 -21.18
CA ASN A 198 13.72 -6.52 -21.99
C ASN A 198 13.10 -5.39 -22.85
N ASP A 199 12.33 -5.75 -23.88
CA ASP A 199 11.73 -4.78 -24.82
C ASP A 199 10.82 -3.75 -24.12
N ASP A 200 10.05 -4.17 -23.09
CA ASP A 200 9.11 -3.30 -22.37
C ASP A 200 9.82 -2.22 -21.54
N LEU A 201 10.90 -2.59 -20.83
CA LEU A 201 11.70 -1.63 -20.05
C LEU A 201 12.39 -0.63 -20.98
N THR A 202 12.85 -1.11 -22.14
CA THR A 202 13.45 -0.28 -23.20
C THR A 202 12.46 0.70 -23.78
N GLU A 203 11.21 0.28 -23.98
CA GLU A 203 10.13 1.17 -24.41
C GLU A 203 9.87 2.28 -23.37
N ILE A 204 9.76 1.95 -22.09
CA ILE A 204 9.55 2.95 -21.03
C ILE A 204 10.68 4.00 -21.02
N ALA A 205 11.94 3.54 -21.00
CA ALA A 205 13.10 4.43 -20.97
C ALA A 205 13.21 5.29 -22.24
N SER A 206 12.89 4.73 -23.41
CA SER A 206 12.90 5.48 -24.68
C SER A 206 11.81 6.55 -24.71
N ASN A 207 10.60 6.21 -24.26
CA ASN A 207 9.47 7.14 -24.21
C ASN A 207 9.74 8.31 -23.25
N TYR A 208 10.47 8.07 -22.16
CA TYR A 208 10.88 9.11 -21.22
C TYR A 208 11.69 10.25 -21.87
N PHE A 209 12.57 9.94 -22.84
CA PHE A 209 13.35 10.95 -23.57
C PHE A 209 12.58 11.58 -24.75
N ALA A 210 11.47 10.98 -25.17
CA ALA A 210 10.64 11.49 -26.25
C ALA A 210 9.54 12.46 -25.77
N SER A 211 9.24 12.43 -24.46
CA SER A 211 8.21 13.25 -23.80
C SER A 211 8.66 14.66 -23.40
#